data_AF-A0A854NBE1-F1
#
_entry.id   AF-A0A854NBE1-F1
#
_cell.length_a   1.000
_cell.length_b   1.000
_cell.length_c   1.000
_cell.angle_alpha   90.00
_cell.angle_beta   90.00
_cell.angle_gamma   90.00
#
_symmetry.space_group_name_H-M   'P 1'
#
loop_
_entity.id
_entity.type
_entity.pdbx_description
1 polymer ?
#
loop_
_entity_poly.entity_id
_entity_poly.type
_entity_poly.pdbx_seq_one_letter_code
_entity_poly.pdbx_strand_id
1 'polypeptide(L)' 'MLIYNNDTYIDSSKIESFKANPSFDRSISITMVSGITHKFTYPSKEATEEALKQIKESFDQY' A
#
# COMPACT_ATOMS: atom_id res chain seq x y z
N MET A 1 3.71 10.69 7.92
CA MET A 1 3.04 9.54 8.58
C MET A 1 3.68 8.28 8.01
N LEU A 2 3.97 7.25 8.82
CA LEU A 2 4.64 6.03 8.34
C LEU A 2 3.62 4.91 8.21
N ILE A 3 3.51 4.31 7.03
CA ILE A 3 2.70 3.11 6.82
C ILE A 3 3.58 1.91 7.18
N TYR A 4 3.21 1.21 8.24
CA TYR A 4 3.89 -0.01 8.67
C TYR A 4 3.16 -1.22 8.11
N ASN A 5 3.84 -2.02 7.29
CA ASN A 5 3.29 -3.28 6.82
C ASN A 5 4.41 -4.31 6.63
N ASN A 6 4.32 -5.45 7.32
CA ASN A 6 5.27 -6.58 7.23
C ASN A 6 6.76 -6.15 7.26
N ASP A 7 7.22 -5.61 8.40
CA ASP A 7 8.64 -5.24 8.64
C ASP A 7 9.19 -4.12 7.73
N THR A 8 8.35 -3.52 6.89
CA THR A 8 8.74 -2.43 5.98
C THR A 8 8.04 -1.14 6.38
N TYR A 9 8.84 -0.10 6.60
CA TYR A 9 8.36 1.26 6.79
C TYR A 9 8.29 1.97 5.46
N ILE A 10 7.10 2.40 5.05
CA ILE A 10 6.92 3.24 3.88
C ILE A 10 6.52 4.63 4.33
N ASP A 11 7.30 5.61 3.88
CA ASP A 11 6.97 7.02 4.09
C ASP A 11 5.81 7.41 3.17
N SER A 12 4.64 7.68 3.75
CA SER A 12 3.42 7.95 2.97
C SER A 12 3.54 9.22 2.13
N SER A 13 4.35 10.18 2.57
CA SER A 13 4.60 11.44 1.86
C SER A 13 5.47 11.25 0.61
N LYS A 14 6.13 10.10 0.49
CA LYS A 14 6.92 9.71 -0.68
C LYS A 14 6.21 8.72 -1.59
N ILE A 15 4.95 8.39 -1.33
CA ILE A 15 4.16 7.55 -2.22
C ILE A 15 3.63 8.43 -3.35
N GLU A 16 3.93 8.06 -4.60
CA GLU A 16 3.41 8.72 -5.79
C GLU A 16 2.06 8.12 -6.20
N SER A 17 1.98 6.78 -6.22
CA SER A 17 0.76 6.06 -6.55
C SER A 17 0.76 4.67 -5.91
N PHE A 18 -0.42 4.10 -5.70
CA PHE A 18 -0.56 2.71 -5.29
C PHE A 18 -1.66 2.03 -6.10
N LYS A 19 -1.46 0.74 -6.37
CA LYS A 19 -2.39 -0.11 -7.11
C LYS A 19 -2.57 -1.41 -6.37
N ALA A 20 -3.81 -1.71 -5.99
CA ALA A 20 -4.17 -2.99 -5.38
C ALA A 20 -4.91 -3.85 -6.39
N ASN A 21 -4.56 -5.14 -6.43
CA ASN A 21 -5.29 -6.16 -7.17
C ASN A 21 -5.80 -7.23 -6.19
N PRO A 22 -6.80 -6.89 -5.36
CA PRO A 22 -7.31 -7.79 -4.32
C PRO A 22 -7.92 -9.08 -4.89
N SER A 23 -8.46 -9.05 -6.11
CA SER A 23 -9.12 -10.20 -6.74
C SER A 23 -8.19 -11.19 -7.45
N PHE A 24 -6.97 -10.77 -7.81
CA PHE A 24 -6.10 -11.58 -8.68
C PHE A 24 -4.88 -12.13 -7.93
N ASP A 25 -4.17 -11.26 -7.20
CA ASP A 25 -2.85 -11.61 -6.65
C ASP A 25 -2.74 -11.29 -5.14
N ARG A 26 -3.83 -10.81 -4.51
CA ARG A 26 -3.85 -10.37 -3.10
C ARG A 26 -2.66 -9.47 -2.77
N SER A 27 -2.33 -8.58 -3.70
CA SER A 27 -1.15 -7.74 -3.58
C SER A 27 -1.45 -6.27 -3.84
N ILE A 28 -0.66 -5.43 -3.17
CA ILE A 28 -0.65 -3.98 -3.30
C ILE A 28 0.73 -3.59 -3.79
N SER A 29 0.77 -2.92 -4.93
CA SER A 29 1.98 -2.30 -5.47
C SER A 29 1.96 -0.82 -5.11
N ILE A 30 3.01 -0.35 -4.46
CA ILE A 30 3.17 1.04 -4.02
C ILE A 30 4.38 1.60 -4.76
N THR A 31 4.14 2.58 -5.63
CA THR A 31 5.18 3.31 -6.35
C THR A 31 5.51 4.58 -5.60
N MET A 32 6.79 4.72 -5.26
CA MET A 32 7.33 5.89 -4.58
C MET A 32 7.68 6.98 -5.59
N VAL A 33 7.72 8.24 -5.17
CA VAL A 33 8.20 9.39 -5.98
C VAL A 33 9.65 9.24 -6.45
N SER A 34 10.43 8.34 -5.84
CA SER A 34 11.76 7.95 -6.31
C SER A 34 11.74 7.02 -7.52
N GLY A 35 10.56 6.57 -7.96
CA GLY A 35 10.37 5.57 -9.01
C GLY A 35 10.48 4.12 -8.54
N ILE A 36 10.72 3.87 -7.24
CA ILE A 36 10.81 2.52 -6.68
C ILE A 36 9.40 1.98 -6.44
N THR A 37 9.10 0.79 -6.96
CA THR A 37 7.84 0.10 -6.70
C THR A 37 8.05 -1.04 -5.69
N HIS A 38 7.34 -0.98 -4.57
CA HIS A 38 7.28 -2.04 -3.57
C HIS A 38 6.00 -2.85 -3.76
N LYS A 39 6.12 -4.18 -3.79
CA LYS A 39 4.97 -5.09 -3.88
C LYS A 39 4.77 -5.81 -2.55
N PHE A 40 3.60 -5.61 -1.95
CA PHE A 40 3.17 -6.27 -0.72
C PHE A 40 2.15 -7.33 -1.07
N THR A 41 2.38 -8.57 -0.65
CA THR A 41 1.42 -9.67 -0.80
C THR A 41 0.78 -9.97 0.56
N TYR A 42 -0.53 -10.16 0.56
CA TYR A 42 -1.35 -10.35 1.75
C TYR A 42 -1.94 -11.76 1.76
N PRO A 43 -2.28 -12.28 2.95
CA PRO A 43 -2.78 -13.64 3.09
C PRO A 43 -4.17 -13.83 2.45
N SER A 44 -5.01 -12.81 2.44
CA SER A 44 -6.40 -12.87 1.97
C SER A 44 -6.82 -11.61 1.21
N LYS A 45 -7.92 -11.73 0.45
CA LYS A 45 -8.56 -10.61 -0.25
C LYS A 45 -8.97 -9.53 0.75
N GLU A 46 -9.63 -9.92 1.85
CA GLU A 46 -10.04 -9.02 2.94
C GLU A 46 -8.84 -8.26 3.54
N ALA A 47 -7.74 -8.95 3.88
CA ALA A 47 -6.55 -8.28 4.39
C ALA A 47 -5.95 -7.28 3.38
N THR A 48 -6.03 -7.59 2.09
CA THR A 48 -5.61 -6.67 1.02
C THR A 48 -6.52 -5.44 0.95
N GLU A 49 -7.83 -5.63 1.08
CA GLU A 49 -8.82 -4.55 1.06
C GLU A 49 -8.71 -3.65 2.30
N GLU A 50 -8.52 -4.23 3.49
CA GLU A 50 -8.30 -3.47 4.73
C GLU A 50 -7.01 -2.65 4.66
N ALA A 51 -5.90 -3.24 4.21
CA ALA A 51 -4.64 -2.52 4.04
C ALA A 51 -4.78 -1.39 3.00
N LEU A 52 -5.46 -1.65 1.88
CA LEU A 52 -5.75 -0.63 0.87
C LEU A 52 -6.56 0.53 1.46
N LYS A 53 -7.55 0.21 2.31
CA LYS A 53 -8.38 1.22 2.96
C LYS A 53 -7.55 2.08 3.92
N GLN A 54 -6.69 1.47 4.75
CA GLN A 54 -5.79 2.22 5.64
C GLN A 54 -4.81 3.13 4.89
N ILE A 55 -4.27 2.66 3.75
CA ILE A 55 -3.41 3.47 2.88
C ILE A 55 -4.20 4.65 2.30
N LYS A 56 -5.43 4.42 1.81
CA LYS A 56 -6.32 5.47 1.29
C LYS A 56 -6.70 6.49 2.35
N GLU A 57 -7.11 6.06 3.53
CA GLU A 57 -7.48 6.95 4.64
C GLU A 57 -6.29 7.80 5.11
N SER A 58 -5.07 7.26 5.03
CA SER A 58 -3.85 8.05 5.30
C SER A 58 -3.52 9.05 4.20
N PHE A 59 -4.04 8.85 2.98
CA PHE A 59 -3.84 9.73 1.83
C PHE A 59 -4.89 10.85 1.73
N ASP A 60 -6.15 10.54 2.03
CA ASP A 60 -7.28 11.46 1.90
C ASP A 60 -7.31 12.57 2.98
N GLN A 61 -6.49 12.43 4.04
CA GLN A 61 -6.32 13.47 5.07
C GLN A 61 -5.43 14.66 4.67
N TYR A 62 -5.09 14.83 3.38
CA TYR A 62 -4.26 15.92 2.85
C TYR A 62 -4.89 16.57 1.62
#